data_AF-A0A3C2DDM9-F1
#
_entry.id   AF-A0A3C2DDM9-F1
#
_cell.length_a   1.000
_cell.length_b   1.000
_cell.length_c   1.000
_cell.angle_alpha   90.00
_cell.angle_beta   90.00
_cell.angle_gamma   90.00
#
_symmetry.space_group_name_H-M   'P 1'
#
loop_
_entity.id
_entity.type
_entity.pdbx_description
1 polymer ?
#
loop_
_entity_poly.entity_id
_entity_poly.type
_entity_poly.pdbx_seq_one_letter_code
_entity_poly.pdbx_strand_id
1 'polypeptide(L)'
;MFSDKPELVESVTAEIMPPSYRIVPANPETGNVAEMARQFGEQPGVKEVATATDAIRQIEDFSNRVSQALLVAAVVLVGVSALLILNTVFTAIGARRQEIEVMKLVGATNWFIRIPFMLEGTIHGLIGAALAVPALFVVDHRVLAYFQESDAVPLFRGFAVPDGFVWDTSIWLLVIGGVVGMIGSAVAVTRYLDV
;
A
#
# COMPACT_ATOMS: atom_id res chain seq x y z
N MET A 1 -11.96 29.77 -14.75
CA MET A 1 -11.72 30.78 -13.70
C MET A 1 -12.41 32.13 -13.94
N PHE A 2 -12.83 32.47 -15.17
CA PHE A 2 -13.50 33.76 -15.45
C PHE A 2 -14.89 33.65 -16.12
N SER A 3 -15.47 32.44 -16.19
CA SER A 3 -16.77 32.21 -16.84
C SER A 3 -17.94 32.94 -16.18
N ASP A 4 -17.82 33.29 -14.90
CA ASP A 4 -18.91 33.89 -14.11
C ASP A 4 -18.83 35.42 -14.00
N LYS A 5 -17.88 36.08 -14.70
CA LYS A 5 -17.65 37.54 -14.63
C LYS A 5 -17.52 38.16 -16.02
N PRO A 6 -18.64 38.46 -16.70
CA PRO A 6 -18.64 38.89 -18.11
C PRO A 6 -17.85 40.19 -18.37
N GLU A 7 -17.84 41.13 -17.42
CA GLU A 7 -17.11 42.42 -17.53
C GLU A 7 -15.58 42.26 -17.64
N LEU A 8 -15.02 41.20 -17.06
CA LEU A 8 -13.57 40.90 -17.13
C LEU A 8 -13.19 40.16 -18.42
N VAL A 9 -14.15 39.45 -19.03
CA VAL A 9 -13.94 38.74 -20.31
C VAL A 9 -14.02 39.71 -21.48
N GLU A 10 -14.85 40.75 -21.36
CA GLU A 10 -15.06 41.74 -22.41
C GLU A 10 -13.96 42.83 -22.45
N SER A 11 -13.30 43.10 -21.32
CA SER A 11 -12.22 44.10 -21.20
C SER A 11 -10.81 43.57 -21.46
N VAL A 12 -10.63 42.26 -21.50
CA VAL A 12 -9.33 41.61 -21.75
C VAL A 12 -9.29 41.09 -23.18
N THR A 13 -8.85 41.94 -24.11
CA THR A 13 -8.62 41.55 -25.51
C THR A 13 -7.35 40.69 -25.61
N ALA A 14 -7.34 39.70 -26.50
CA ALA A 14 -6.19 38.80 -26.71
C ALA A 14 -4.87 39.54 -27.00
N GLU A 15 -4.95 40.76 -27.50
CA GLU A 15 -3.83 41.65 -27.82
C GLU A 15 -3.12 42.25 -26.58
N ILE A 16 -3.80 42.28 -25.42
CA ILE A 16 -3.29 42.84 -24.16
C ILE A 16 -2.66 41.74 -23.28
N MET A 17 -2.92 40.47 -23.60
CA MET A 17 -2.40 39.33 -22.86
C MET A 17 -0.95 39.03 -23.27
N PRO A 18 0.00 38.94 -22.32
CA PRO A 18 1.34 38.49 -22.66
C PRO A 18 1.30 37.06 -23.21
N PRO A 19 2.17 36.71 -24.17
CA PRO A 19 2.25 35.35 -24.69
C PRO A 19 2.59 34.36 -23.57
N SER A 20 1.82 33.27 -23.48
CA SER A 20 2.00 32.24 -22.45
C SER A 20 2.20 30.87 -23.09
N TYR A 21 3.12 30.09 -22.55
CA TYR A 21 3.30 28.68 -22.90
C TYR A 21 2.86 27.81 -21.73
N ARG A 22 1.98 26.83 -22.00
CA ARG A 22 1.56 25.83 -21.02
C ARG A 22 2.37 24.57 -21.19
N ILE A 23 3.10 24.19 -20.16
CA ILE A 23 3.91 22.97 -20.12
C ILE A 23 3.29 22.02 -19.11
N VAL A 24 3.06 20.77 -19.50
CA VAL A 24 2.59 19.70 -18.63
C VAL A 24 3.71 18.67 -18.50
N PRO A 25 4.34 18.53 -17.32
CA PRO A 25 5.39 17.54 -17.11
C PRO A 25 4.84 16.12 -17.27
N ALA A 26 5.66 15.22 -17.80
CA ALA A 26 5.32 13.79 -17.85
C ALA A 26 5.20 13.17 -16.45
N ASN A 27 5.96 13.67 -15.47
CA ASN A 27 5.80 13.36 -14.05
C ASN A 27 5.40 14.64 -13.29
N PRO A 28 4.14 14.75 -12.82
CA PRO A 28 3.61 15.95 -12.17
C PRO A 28 3.96 16.07 -10.68
N GLU A 29 4.91 15.29 -10.16
CA GLU A 29 5.41 15.44 -8.79
C GLU A 29 5.85 16.87 -8.48
N THR A 30 5.47 17.36 -7.29
CA THR A 30 5.81 18.70 -6.80
C THR A 30 7.29 19.05 -6.98
N GLY A 31 8.19 18.12 -6.67
CA GLY A 31 9.63 18.33 -6.74
C GLY A 31 10.11 18.64 -8.16
N ASN A 32 9.59 17.90 -9.14
CA ASN A 32 9.92 18.07 -10.56
C ASN A 32 9.32 19.37 -11.11
N VAL A 33 8.08 19.71 -10.74
CA VAL A 33 7.43 20.96 -11.13
C VAL A 33 8.18 22.17 -10.57
N ALA A 34 8.58 22.12 -9.29
CA ALA A 34 9.34 23.20 -8.65
C ALA A 34 10.74 23.37 -9.27
N GLU A 35 11.39 22.27 -9.65
CA GLU A 35 12.69 22.31 -10.32
C GLU A 35 12.59 22.91 -11.73
N MET A 36 11.62 22.45 -12.53
CA MET A 36 11.36 23.03 -13.85
C MET A 36 11.02 24.52 -13.75
N ALA A 37 10.22 24.92 -12.76
CA ALA A 37 9.85 26.32 -12.58
C ALA A 37 11.05 27.21 -12.27
N ARG A 38 12.02 26.72 -11.50
CA ARG A 38 13.30 27.41 -11.27
C ARG A 38 14.09 27.52 -12.57
N GLN A 39 14.24 26.43 -13.31
CA GLN A 39 15.01 26.40 -14.57
C GLN A 39 14.45 27.36 -15.62
N PHE A 40 13.12 27.41 -15.79
CA PHE A 40 12.49 28.34 -16.73
C PHE A 40 12.46 29.78 -16.21
N GLY A 41 12.34 29.99 -14.90
CA GLY A 41 12.35 31.32 -14.29
C GLY A 41 13.69 32.05 -14.43
N GLU A 42 14.80 31.32 -14.55
CA GLU A 42 16.14 31.89 -14.74
C GLU A 42 16.46 32.23 -16.21
N GLN A 43 15.59 31.89 -17.16
CA GLN A 43 15.83 32.16 -18.58
C GLN A 43 15.51 33.62 -18.97
N PRO A 44 16.37 34.27 -19.78
CA PRO A 44 16.11 35.62 -20.26
C PRO A 44 14.86 35.66 -21.15
N GLY A 45 13.92 36.55 -20.83
CA GLY A 45 12.63 36.70 -21.53
C GLY A 45 11.43 36.07 -20.81
N VAL A 46 11.65 35.35 -19.69
CA VAL A 46 10.56 34.80 -18.86
C VAL A 46 10.21 35.79 -17.75
N LYS A 47 8.96 36.25 -17.74
CA LYS A 47 8.46 37.23 -16.74
C LYS A 47 8.02 36.56 -15.44
N GLU A 48 7.30 35.45 -15.53
CA GLU A 48 6.74 34.74 -14.39
C GLU A 48 6.45 33.29 -14.77
N VAL A 49 6.72 32.35 -13.85
CA VAL A 49 6.33 30.95 -14.00
C VAL A 49 5.26 30.62 -12.96
N ALA A 50 4.00 30.62 -13.39
CA ALA A 50 2.88 30.27 -12.52
C ALA A 50 2.80 28.75 -12.35
N THR A 51 2.99 28.27 -11.12
CA THR A 51 2.91 26.85 -10.77
C THR A 51 1.78 26.55 -9.81
N ALA A 52 1.11 25.40 -9.99
CA ALA A 52 0.11 24.89 -9.04
C ALA A 52 0.75 24.14 -7.84
N THR A 53 2.04 24.37 -7.56
CA THR A 53 2.86 23.58 -6.63
C THR A 53 2.27 23.50 -5.22
N ASP A 54 1.67 24.57 -4.69
CA ASP A 54 1.11 24.55 -3.33
C ASP A 54 -0.17 23.70 -3.21
N ALA A 55 -0.97 23.64 -4.28
CA ALA A 55 -2.15 22.77 -4.33
C ALA A 55 -1.73 21.28 -4.47
N ILE A 56 -0.71 21.01 -5.31
CA ILE A 56 -0.16 19.65 -5.47
C ILE A 56 0.47 19.17 -4.16
N ARG A 57 1.25 20.02 -3.48
CA ARG A 57 1.84 19.72 -2.15
C ARG A 57 0.81 19.31 -1.11
N GLN A 58 -0.30 20.05 -1.01
CA GLN A 58 -1.34 19.73 -0.03
C GLN A 58 -1.96 18.35 -0.29
N ILE A 59 -2.15 17.98 -1.56
CA ILE A 59 -2.67 16.67 -1.96
C ILE A 59 -1.63 15.57 -1.69
N GLU A 60 -0.37 15.79 -2.04
CA GLU A 60 0.73 14.85 -1.77
C GLU A 60 0.92 14.62 -0.26
N ASP A 61 0.96 15.68 0.55
CA ASP A 61 1.10 15.59 2.00
C ASP A 61 -0.08 14.85 2.65
N PHE A 62 -1.31 15.12 2.19
CA PHE A 62 -2.48 14.40 2.65
C PHE A 62 -2.41 12.91 2.28
N SER A 63 -2.09 12.60 1.01
CA SER A 63 -1.93 11.23 0.52
C SER A 63 -0.85 10.47 1.30
N ASN A 64 0.29 11.12 1.56
CA ASN A 64 1.40 10.55 2.32
C ASN A 64 0.99 10.24 3.77
N ARG A 65 0.25 11.14 4.44
CA ARG A 65 -0.25 10.89 5.81
C ARG A 65 -1.23 9.72 5.85
N VAL A 66 -2.14 9.63 4.88
CA VAL A 66 -3.09 8.51 4.78
C VAL A 66 -2.32 7.20 4.52
N SER A 67 -1.37 7.20 3.60
CA SER A 67 -0.51 6.04 3.31
C SER A 67 0.27 5.58 4.54
N GLN A 68 0.88 6.50 5.29
CA GLN A 68 1.56 6.19 6.54
C GLN A 68 0.61 5.58 7.59
N ALA A 69 -0.59 6.14 7.75
CA ALA A 69 -1.59 5.60 8.68
C ALA A 69 -2.01 4.17 8.30
N LEU A 70 -2.24 3.92 7.00
CA LEU A 70 -2.56 2.59 6.47
C LEU A 70 -1.41 1.60 6.65
N LEU A 71 -0.16 2.03 6.44
CA LEU A 71 1.02 1.21 6.66
C LEU A 71 1.13 0.79 8.13
N VAL A 72 0.95 1.73 9.07
CA VAL A 72 0.94 1.43 10.50
C VAL A 72 -0.17 0.43 10.84
N ALA A 73 -1.38 0.64 10.32
CA ALA A 73 -2.48 -0.30 10.51
C ALA A 73 -2.16 -1.70 9.96
N ALA A 74 -1.55 -1.78 8.77
CA ALA A 74 -1.13 -3.05 8.17
C ALA A 74 -0.10 -3.78 9.03
N VAL A 75 0.92 -3.09 9.56
CA VAL A 75 1.92 -3.67 10.46
C VAL A 75 1.26 -4.22 11.73
N VAL A 76 0.31 -3.47 12.32
CA VAL A 76 -0.44 -3.93 13.50
C VAL A 76 -1.24 -5.19 13.17
N LEU A 77 -1.94 -5.22 12.04
CA LEU A 77 -2.73 -6.40 11.61
C LEU A 77 -1.86 -7.62 11.35
N VAL A 78 -0.66 -7.45 10.78
CA VAL A 78 0.31 -8.54 10.63
C VAL A 78 0.73 -9.07 12.01
N GLY A 79 0.97 -8.19 12.98
CA GLY A 79 1.23 -8.58 14.37
C GLY A 79 0.08 -9.37 15.01
N VAL A 80 -1.16 -8.91 14.82
CA VAL A 80 -2.36 -9.62 15.29
C VAL A 80 -2.48 -10.99 14.64
N SER A 81 -2.27 -11.09 13.33
CA SER A 81 -2.28 -12.37 12.60
C SER A 81 -1.23 -13.34 13.16
N ALA A 82 0.00 -12.87 13.40
CA ALA A 82 1.05 -13.68 14.01
C ALA A 82 0.68 -14.19 15.41
N LEU A 83 0.03 -13.35 16.24
CA LEU A 83 -0.47 -13.75 17.55
C LEU A 83 -1.58 -14.81 17.47
N LEU A 84 -2.50 -14.69 16.51
CA LEU A 84 -3.54 -15.69 16.28
C LEU A 84 -2.93 -17.04 15.86
N ILE A 85 -1.98 -17.02 14.91
CA ILE A 85 -1.27 -18.23 14.48
C ILE A 85 -0.53 -18.86 15.66
N LEU A 86 0.15 -18.06 16.49
CA LEU A 86 0.83 -18.54 17.69
C LEU A 86 -0.12 -19.25 18.65
N ASN A 87 -1.29 -18.67 18.92
CA ASN A 87 -2.30 -19.27 19.80
C ASN A 87 -2.84 -20.59 19.23
N THR A 88 -3.06 -20.65 17.91
CA THR A 88 -3.52 -21.87 17.24
C THR A 88 -2.48 -22.98 17.33
N VAL A 89 -1.21 -22.67 17.04
CA VAL A 89 -0.12 -23.65 17.09
C VAL A 89 0.10 -24.15 18.51
N PHE A 90 0.05 -23.27 19.52
CA PHE A 90 0.12 -23.71 20.92
C PHE A 90 -0.99 -24.69 21.30
N THR A 91 -2.21 -24.42 20.87
CA THR A 91 -3.34 -25.33 21.13
C THR A 91 -3.14 -26.67 20.43
N ALA A 92 -2.64 -26.67 19.19
CA ALA A 92 -2.36 -27.88 18.42
C ALA A 92 -1.25 -28.73 19.04
N ILE A 93 -0.16 -28.11 19.52
CA ILE A 93 0.93 -28.78 20.23
C ILE A 93 0.41 -29.44 21.52
N GLY A 94 -0.44 -28.74 22.29
CA GLY A 94 -1.04 -29.30 23.50
C GLY A 94 -1.86 -30.56 23.22
N ALA A 95 -2.62 -30.58 22.11
CA ALA A 95 -3.41 -31.75 21.70
C ALA A 95 -2.53 -32.95 21.28
N ARG A 96 -1.33 -32.70 20.73
CA ARG A 96 -0.38 -33.74 20.28
C ARG A 96 0.74 -34.04 21.28
N ARG A 97 0.59 -33.64 22.55
CA ARG A 97 1.66 -33.73 23.56
C ARG A 97 2.24 -35.15 23.70
N GLN A 98 1.38 -36.18 23.71
CA GLN A 98 1.81 -37.58 23.83
C GLN A 98 2.69 -38.02 22.65
N GLU A 99 2.32 -37.65 21.42
CA GLU A 99 3.11 -37.97 20.22
C GLU A 99 4.49 -37.29 20.27
N ILE A 100 4.53 -36.03 20.68
CA ILE A 100 5.77 -35.25 20.83
C ILE A 100 6.68 -35.87 21.90
N GLU A 101 6.12 -36.34 23.00
CA GLU A 101 6.86 -37.02 24.07
C GLU A 101 7.49 -38.32 23.57
N VAL A 102 6.74 -39.14 22.83
CA VAL A 102 7.29 -40.35 22.17
C VAL A 102 8.41 -40.00 21.20
N MET A 103 8.24 -38.96 20.38
CA MET A 103 9.29 -38.51 19.46
C MET A 103 10.57 -38.09 20.21
N LYS A 104 10.43 -37.37 21.34
CA LYS A 104 11.58 -36.99 22.18
C LYS A 104 12.27 -38.22 22.81
N LEU A 105 11.52 -39.23 23.25
CA LEU A 105 12.06 -40.46 23.85
C LEU A 105 12.88 -41.30 22.86
N VAL A 106 12.53 -41.26 21.57
CA VAL A 106 13.26 -41.95 20.49
C VAL A 106 14.46 -41.13 19.99
N GLY A 107 14.72 -39.94 20.57
CA GLY A 107 15.87 -39.09 20.24
C GLY A 107 15.63 -38.14 19.07
N ALA A 108 14.38 -37.83 18.72
CA ALA A 108 14.09 -36.84 17.68
C ALA A 108 14.61 -35.45 18.08
N THR A 109 15.19 -34.74 17.12
CA THR A 109 15.68 -33.38 17.34
C THR A 109 14.53 -32.38 17.46
N ASN A 110 14.73 -31.28 18.19
CA ASN A 110 13.74 -30.19 18.28
C ASN A 110 13.35 -29.64 16.90
N TRP A 111 14.26 -29.69 15.91
CA TRP A 111 13.97 -29.28 14.54
C TRP A 111 12.97 -30.20 13.84
N PHE A 112 13.08 -31.51 14.05
CA PHE A 112 12.14 -32.49 13.49
C PHE A 112 10.72 -32.27 14.00
N ILE A 113 10.59 -31.90 15.28
CA ILE A 113 9.28 -31.56 15.89
C ILE A 113 8.76 -30.22 15.37
N ARG A 114 9.63 -29.25 15.05
CA ARG A 114 9.25 -27.89 14.60
C ARG A 114 8.70 -27.82 13.18
N ILE A 115 9.30 -28.55 12.23
CA ILE A 115 8.92 -28.52 10.82
C ILE A 115 7.42 -28.67 10.57
N PRO A 116 6.71 -29.69 11.12
CA PRO A 116 5.28 -29.87 10.81
C PRO A 116 4.44 -28.67 11.26
N PHE A 117 4.71 -28.10 12.43
CA PHE A 117 4.00 -26.91 12.92
C PHE A 117 4.36 -25.64 12.14
N MET A 118 5.63 -25.51 11.71
CA MET A 118 6.04 -24.42 10.83
C MET A 118 5.32 -24.46 9.48
N LEU A 119 5.14 -25.66 8.94
CA LEU A 119 4.38 -25.89 7.72
C LEU A 119 2.89 -25.55 7.90
N GLU A 120 2.26 -25.98 9.00
CA GLU A 120 0.88 -25.60 9.32
C GLU A 120 0.70 -24.07 9.40
N GLY A 121 1.61 -23.38 10.09
CA GLY A 121 1.60 -21.91 10.16
C GLY A 121 1.78 -21.23 8.80
N THR A 122 2.69 -21.76 7.98
CA THR A 122 2.93 -21.26 6.62
C THR A 122 1.69 -21.43 5.75
N ILE A 123 1.02 -22.59 5.83
CA ILE A 123 -0.23 -22.87 5.12
C ILE A 123 -1.34 -21.90 5.54
N HIS A 124 -1.50 -21.62 6.84
CA HIS A 124 -2.47 -20.61 7.30
C HIS A 124 -2.18 -19.23 6.72
N GLY A 125 -0.92 -18.81 6.70
CA GLY A 125 -0.50 -17.54 6.11
C GLY A 125 -0.76 -17.47 4.60
N LEU A 126 -0.45 -18.55 3.87
CA LEU A 126 -0.69 -18.65 2.43
C LEU A 126 -2.19 -18.68 2.09
N ILE A 127 -3.01 -19.37 2.87
CA ILE A 127 -4.47 -19.37 2.67
C ILE A 127 -5.02 -17.95 2.87
N GLY A 128 -4.59 -17.25 3.92
CA GLY A 128 -4.98 -15.86 4.16
C GLY A 128 -4.60 -14.94 3.00
N ALA A 129 -3.36 -15.05 2.51
CA ALA A 129 -2.91 -14.27 1.36
C ALA A 129 -3.65 -14.65 0.06
N ALA A 130 -3.89 -15.94 -0.18
CA ALA A 130 -4.64 -16.41 -1.33
C ALA A 130 -6.11 -15.92 -1.34
N LEU A 131 -6.71 -15.73 -0.16
CA LEU A 131 -8.04 -15.11 -0.04
C LEU A 131 -7.99 -13.58 -0.20
N ALA A 132 -6.90 -12.94 0.22
CA ALA A 132 -6.70 -11.50 0.07
C ALA A 132 -6.51 -11.08 -1.40
N VAL A 133 -5.90 -11.93 -2.24
CA VAL A 133 -5.64 -11.61 -3.65
C VAL A 133 -6.94 -11.33 -4.43
N PRO A 134 -7.95 -12.22 -4.47
CA PRO A 134 -9.23 -11.90 -5.11
C PRO A 134 -9.91 -10.66 -4.52
N ALA A 135 -9.83 -10.46 -3.20
CA ALA A 135 -10.39 -9.27 -2.56
C ALA A 135 -9.72 -7.98 -3.07
N LEU A 136 -8.40 -8.00 -3.26
CA LEU A 136 -7.66 -6.89 -3.85
C LEU A 136 -8.13 -6.57 -5.27
N PHE A 137 -8.29 -7.59 -6.12
CA PHE A 137 -8.83 -7.40 -7.48
C PHE A 137 -10.26 -6.84 -7.49
N VAL A 138 -11.11 -7.27 -6.55
CA VAL A 138 -12.48 -6.74 -6.43
C VAL A 138 -12.45 -5.27 -6.01
N VAL A 139 -11.60 -4.89 -5.06
CA VAL A 139 -11.45 -3.50 -4.65
C VAL A 139 -10.97 -2.65 -5.82
N ASP A 140 -9.94 -3.11 -6.52
CA ASP A 140 -9.36 -2.41 -7.66
C ASP A 140 -10.36 -2.21 -8.82
N HIS A 141 -11.06 -3.25 -9.26
CA HIS A 141 -11.91 -3.17 -10.45
C HIS A 141 -13.34 -2.70 -10.18
N ARG A 142 -13.90 -2.98 -8.99
CA ARG A 142 -15.31 -2.68 -8.69
C ARG A 142 -15.45 -1.47 -7.78
N VAL A 143 -14.67 -1.43 -6.72
CA VAL A 143 -14.81 -0.39 -5.70
C VAL A 143 -14.26 0.94 -6.22
N LEU A 144 -13.07 0.96 -6.81
CA LEU A 144 -12.52 2.17 -7.42
C LEU A 144 -13.39 2.68 -8.59
N ALA A 145 -13.82 1.80 -9.49
CA ALA A 145 -14.70 2.18 -10.61
C ALA A 145 -15.99 2.86 -10.11
N TYR A 146 -16.62 2.31 -9.06
CA TYR A 146 -17.80 2.91 -8.44
C TYR A 146 -17.54 4.32 -7.90
N PHE A 147 -16.41 4.54 -7.24
CA PHE A 147 -16.04 5.87 -6.71
C PHE A 147 -15.61 6.86 -7.80
N GLN A 148 -15.06 6.39 -8.90
CA GLN A 148 -14.71 7.23 -10.05
C GLN A 148 -15.96 7.71 -10.81
N GLU A 149 -17.00 6.87 -10.91
CA GLU A 149 -18.26 7.23 -11.56
C GLU A 149 -19.16 8.10 -10.66
N SER A 150 -18.97 8.06 -9.34
CA SER A 150 -19.78 8.80 -8.38
C SER A 150 -19.39 10.29 -8.31
N ASP A 151 -20.38 11.19 -8.43
CA ASP A 151 -20.22 12.63 -8.17
C ASP A 151 -19.98 12.96 -6.69
N ALA A 152 -20.20 11.99 -5.79
CA ALA A 152 -20.15 12.21 -4.35
C ALA A 152 -18.73 12.55 -3.85
N VAL A 153 -17.69 12.07 -4.54
CA VAL A 153 -16.29 12.27 -4.10
C VAL A 153 -15.37 12.51 -5.29
N PRO A 154 -15.29 13.76 -5.80
CA PRO A 154 -14.46 14.11 -6.97
C PRO A 154 -12.97 13.75 -6.81
N LEU A 155 -12.49 13.62 -5.58
CA LEU A 155 -11.13 13.23 -5.24
C LEU A 155 -10.74 11.88 -5.87
N PHE A 156 -11.67 10.92 -5.98
CA PHE A 156 -11.36 9.57 -6.48
C PHE A 156 -11.31 9.44 -8.01
N ARG A 157 -11.78 10.44 -8.77
CA ARG A 157 -11.73 10.41 -10.24
C ARG A 157 -10.32 10.37 -10.81
N GLY A 158 -9.36 10.94 -10.08
CA GLY A 158 -7.95 10.96 -10.47
C GLY A 158 -7.14 9.78 -9.92
N PHE A 159 -7.72 8.92 -9.08
CA PHE A 159 -7.02 7.74 -8.56
C PHE A 159 -6.99 6.67 -9.63
N ALA A 160 -5.84 6.52 -10.28
CA ALA A 160 -5.55 5.40 -11.17
C ALA A 160 -4.41 4.58 -10.57
N VAL A 161 -4.63 3.27 -10.44
CA VAL A 161 -3.58 2.33 -10.09
C VAL A 161 -2.85 1.95 -11.39
N PRO A 162 -1.50 2.06 -11.45
CA PRO A 162 -0.76 1.65 -12.64
C PRO A 162 -1.00 0.19 -12.99
N ASP A 163 -1.08 -0.09 -14.30
CA ASP A 163 -1.19 -1.46 -14.81
C ASP A 163 -0.03 -2.32 -14.29
N GLY A 164 -0.36 -3.48 -13.72
CA GLY A 164 0.62 -4.42 -13.15
C GLY A 164 0.91 -4.25 -11.66
N PHE A 165 0.60 -3.09 -11.05
CA PHE A 165 0.85 -2.87 -9.62
C PHE A 165 0.09 -3.86 -8.72
N VAL A 166 -1.14 -4.21 -9.10
CA VAL A 166 -1.98 -5.20 -8.40
C VAL A 166 -1.38 -6.61 -8.46
N TRP A 167 -0.78 -6.97 -9.61
CA TRP A 167 -0.11 -8.25 -9.79
C TRP A 167 1.15 -8.35 -8.91
N ASP A 168 1.97 -7.30 -8.92
CA ASP A 168 3.17 -7.24 -8.07
C ASP A 168 2.81 -7.31 -6.58
N THR A 169 1.79 -6.55 -6.16
CA THR A 169 1.26 -6.59 -4.80
C THR A 169 0.76 -7.98 -4.42
N SER A 170 0.10 -8.69 -5.32
CA SER A 170 -0.41 -10.04 -5.06
C SER A 170 0.71 -11.04 -4.79
N ILE A 171 1.83 -10.93 -5.52
CA ILE A 171 3.03 -11.76 -5.28
C ILE A 171 3.61 -11.44 -3.90
N TRP A 172 3.76 -10.15 -3.57
CA TRP A 172 4.27 -9.73 -2.26
C TRP A 172 3.36 -10.18 -1.12
N LEU A 173 2.04 -10.13 -1.29
CA LEU A 173 1.08 -10.64 -0.30
C LEU A 173 1.28 -12.12 -0.01
N LEU A 174 1.47 -12.95 -1.04
CA LEU A 174 1.72 -14.38 -0.87
C LEU A 174 3.05 -14.64 -0.15
N VAL A 175 4.11 -13.93 -0.54
CA VAL A 175 5.43 -14.06 0.09
C VAL A 175 5.38 -13.63 1.55
N ILE A 176 4.84 -12.45 1.84
CA ILE A 176 4.74 -11.92 3.20
C ILE A 176 3.83 -12.79 4.05
N GLY A 177 2.66 -13.20 3.54
CA GLY A 177 1.74 -14.09 4.25
C GLY A 177 2.39 -15.41 4.64
N GLY A 178 3.10 -16.06 3.71
CA GLY A 178 3.84 -17.29 3.97
C GLY A 178 4.96 -17.10 5.00
N VAL A 179 5.76 -16.04 4.86
CA VAL A 179 6.87 -15.72 5.78
C VAL A 179 6.35 -15.42 7.19
N VAL A 180 5.29 -14.62 7.32
CA VAL A 180 4.67 -14.30 8.61
C VAL A 180 4.11 -15.57 9.26
N GLY A 181 3.45 -16.44 8.48
CA GLY A 181 2.95 -17.73 8.97
C GLY A 181 4.06 -18.65 9.46
N MET A 182 5.15 -18.74 8.71
CA MET A 182 6.34 -19.52 9.07
C MET A 182 7.02 -18.99 10.34
N ILE A 183 7.23 -17.68 10.43
CA ILE A 183 7.88 -17.04 11.59
C ILE A 183 6.98 -17.16 12.83
N GLY A 184 5.70 -16.83 12.70
CA GLY A 184 4.74 -16.88 13.81
C GLY A 184 4.64 -18.27 14.44
N SER A 185 4.58 -19.31 13.60
CA SER A 185 4.59 -20.71 14.07
C SER A 185 5.94 -21.16 14.62
N ALA A 186 7.07 -20.75 14.04
CA ALA A 186 8.40 -21.08 14.55
C ALA A 186 8.63 -20.51 15.96
N VAL A 187 8.20 -19.26 16.19
CA VAL A 187 8.24 -18.62 17.51
C VAL A 187 7.37 -19.36 18.51
N ALA A 188 6.18 -19.79 18.10
CA ALA A 188 5.29 -20.58 18.95
C ALA A 188 5.97 -21.89 19.41
N VAL A 189 6.48 -22.71 18.50
CA VAL A 189 7.09 -23.99 18.88
C VAL A 189 8.30 -23.81 19.80
N THR A 190 9.12 -22.78 19.55
CA THR A 190 10.29 -22.48 20.40
C THR A 190 9.89 -22.21 21.84
N ARG A 191 8.87 -21.38 22.04
CA ARG A 191 8.39 -21.04 23.38
C ARG A 191 7.75 -22.21 24.14
N TYR A 192 7.22 -23.21 23.45
CA TYR A 192 6.62 -24.38 24.11
C TYR A 192 7.65 -25.48 24.42
N LEU A 193 8.65 -25.68 23.55
CA LEU A 193 9.63 -26.76 23.75
C LEU A 193 10.71 -26.45 24.80
N ASP A 194 10.94 -25.16 25.10
CA ASP A 194 11.91 -24.70 26.10
C ASP A 194 11.32 -24.59 27.53
N VAL A 195 10.06 -25.00 27.74
CA VAL A 195 9.38 -25.11 29.05
C VAL A 195 9.05 -26.57 29.34
#